data_AF-A0A6D0IKE6-F1
#
_entry.id   AF-A0A6D0IKE6-F1
#
_cell.length_a   1.000
_cell.length_b   1.000
_cell.length_c   1.000
_cell.angle_alpha   90.00
_cell.angle_beta   90.00
_cell.angle_gamma   90.00
#
_symmetry.space_group_name_H-M   'P 1'
#
loop_
_entity.id
_entity.type
_entity.pdbx_description
1 polymer ?
#
loop_
_entity_poly.entity_id
_entity_poly.type
_entity_poly.pdbx_seq_one_letter_code
_entity_poly.pdbx_strand_id
1 'polypeptide(L)'
;GYLRLGSSTGGVGTVNVEGEDSVLTTELFEIGSYGTGSLNITDKGYVTSSIVAILGYQAGSNGQVVVEKGGEWLIKNNDSSIEFQIGNQGAGEATIREGGLITAENTIIGGNATGFGTLNVQDQDSVITVRRLYNGYFGNGTVNISNNGLINNKEYSLVGVQDGSHGVINVTDKGHWNFLG
;
A
#
# COMPACT_ATOMS: atom_id res chain seq x y z
N GLY A 1 7.44 18.12 -0.31
CA GLY A 1 6.69 18.45 -1.55
C GLY A 1 5.64 17.39 -1.84
N TYR A 2 4.59 17.70 -2.61
CA TYR A 2 3.49 16.77 -2.89
C TYR A 2 3.60 16.20 -4.30
N LEU A 3 3.31 14.91 -4.46
CA LEU A 3 3.26 14.23 -5.76
C LEU A 3 1.91 13.55 -5.94
N ARG A 4 1.27 13.80 -7.08
CA ARG A 4 -0.02 13.19 -7.46
C ARG A 4 0.07 12.58 -8.84
N LEU A 5 -0.31 11.30 -8.96
CA LEU A 5 -0.41 10.59 -10.23
C LEU A 5 -1.89 10.41 -10.59
N GLY A 6 -2.27 10.76 -11.82
CA GLY A 6 -3.68 10.84 -12.21
C GLY A 6 -4.42 11.94 -11.44
N SER A 7 -3.95 13.18 -11.53
CA SER A 7 -4.43 14.32 -10.73
C SER A 7 -5.80 14.87 -11.14
N SER A 8 -6.34 14.45 -12.28
CA SER A 8 -7.66 14.84 -12.78
C SER A 8 -8.43 13.62 -13.28
N THR A 9 -9.76 13.74 -13.40
CA THR A 9 -10.61 12.69 -13.98
C THR A 9 -10.11 12.33 -15.39
N GLY A 10 -9.87 11.04 -15.62
CA GLY A 10 -9.30 10.52 -16.88
C GLY A 10 -7.80 10.80 -17.07
N GLY A 11 -7.17 11.57 -16.17
CA GLY A 11 -5.73 11.77 -16.16
C GLY A 11 -5.00 10.49 -15.79
N VAL A 12 -3.88 10.23 -16.46
CA VAL A 12 -3.02 9.06 -16.22
C VAL A 12 -1.63 9.55 -15.87
N GLY A 13 -1.07 9.05 -14.77
CA GLY A 13 0.31 9.33 -14.37
C GLY A 13 1.03 8.05 -13.98
N THR A 14 2.29 7.94 -14.40
CA THR A 14 3.14 6.80 -14.05
C THR A 14 4.48 7.31 -13.55
N VAL A 15 5.01 6.68 -12.51
CA VAL A 15 6.36 6.87 -12.02
C VAL A 15 7.05 5.51 -11.94
N ASN A 16 8.25 5.43 -12.50
CA ASN A 16 9.13 4.27 -12.37
C ASN A 16 10.37 4.71 -11.59
N VAL A 17 10.69 3.97 -10.54
CA VAL A 17 11.91 4.14 -9.75
C VAL A 17 12.68 2.83 -9.86
N GLU A 18 13.60 2.79 -10.81
CA GLU A 18 14.30 1.58 -11.24
C GLU A 18 15.81 1.75 -11.10
N GLY A 19 16.47 0.72 -10.60
CA GLY A 19 17.91 0.66 -10.45
C GLY A 19 18.42 1.07 -9.07
N GLU A 20 19.56 0.51 -8.72
CA GLU A 20 20.29 0.84 -7.50
C GLU A 20 20.62 2.35 -7.47
N ASP A 21 20.51 2.97 -6.29
CA ASP A 21 20.67 4.42 -6.06
C ASP A 21 19.60 5.34 -6.69
N SER A 22 18.60 4.81 -7.42
CA SER A 22 17.44 5.60 -7.87
C SER A 22 16.54 5.91 -6.68
N VAL A 23 16.38 7.21 -6.38
CA VAL A 23 15.61 7.67 -5.22
C VAL A 23 14.47 8.61 -5.62
N LEU A 24 13.28 8.36 -5.07
CA LEU A 24 12.18 9.31 -5.06
C LEU A 24 11.80 9.66 -3.62
N THR A 25 11.81 10.95 -3.30
CA THR A 25 11.38 11.47 -2.01
C THR A 25 10.22 12.43 -2.19
N THR A 26 9.13 12.18 -1.47
CA THR A 26 7.95 13.05 -1.42
C THR A 26 7.40 13.11 0.00
N GLU A 27 6.51 14.04 0.30
CA GLU A 27 5.85 14.10 1.61
C GLU A 27 4.47 13.44 1.53
N LEU A 28 3.59 14.01 0.71
CA LEU A 28 2.29 13.46 0.38
C LEU A 28 2.38 12.79 -0.99
N PHE A 29 1.96 11.54 -1.05
CA PHE A 29 1.94 10.76 -2.29
C PHE A 29 0.52 10.23 -2.56
N GLU A 30 -0.15 10.78 -3.56
CA GLU A 30 -1.41 10.22 -4.06
C GLU A 30 -1.17 9.53 -5.41
N ILE A 31 -1.53 8.25 -5.49
CA ILE A 31 -1.39 7.42 -6.68
C ILE A 31 -2.81 7.07 -7.11
N GLY A 32 -3.25 7.59 -8.24
CA GLY A 32 -4.66 7.56 -8.62
C GLY A 32 -5.45 8.55 -7.78
N SER A 33 -5.13 9.85 -7.91
CA SER A 33 -5.78 10.91 -7.14
C SER A 33 -7.26 11.06 -7.55
N TYR A 34 -7.52 11.54 -8.77
CA TYR A 34 -8.87 11.62 -9.40
C TYR A 34 -9.00 10.74 -10.66
N GLY A 35 -7.87 10.29 -11.20
CA GLY A 35 -7.78 9.42 -12.37
C GLY A 35 -6.97 8.16 -12.05
N THR A 36 -6.10 7.76 -12.96
CA THR A 36 -5.28 6.56 -12.83
C THR A 36 -3.83 6.92 -12.50
N GLY A 37 -3.28 6.30 -11.47
CA GLY A 37 -1.87 6.44 -11.11
C GLY A 37 -1.18 5.10 -10.97
N SER A 38 0.07 5.02 -11.41
CA SER A 38 0.92 3.83 -11.25
C SER A 38 2.28 4.22 -10.69
N LEU A 39 2.75 3.47 -9.70
CA LEU A 39 4.12 3.53 -9.20
C LEU A 39 4.76 2.14 -9.31
N ASN A 40 5.91 2.07 -9.98
CA ASN A 40 6.73 0.86 -10.02
C ASN A 40 8.06 1.15 -9.32
N ILE A 41 8.42 0.31 -8.37
CA ILE A 41 9.71 0.36 -7.67
C ILE A 41 10.40 -0.98 -7.92
N THR A 42 11.46 -0.97 -8.70
CA THR A 42 12.12 -2.18 -9.18
C THR A 42 13.64 -2.07 -9.07
N ASP A 43 14.31 -3.22 -9.13
CA ASP A 43 15.76 -3.33 -9.28
C ASP A 43 16.53 -2.48 -8.25
N LYS A 44 16.10 -2.58 -6.98
CA LYS A 44 16.60 -1.83 -5.81
C LYS A 44 16.35 -0.31 -5.82
N GLY A 45 15.40 0.18 -6.61
CA GLY A 45 14.91 1.55 -6.48
C GLY A 45 14.34 1.83 -5.08
N TYR A 46 14.44 3.08 -4.63
CA TYR A 46 14.08 3.48 -3.26
C TYR A 46 13.10 4.66 -3.23
N VAL A 47 11.98 4.51 -2.54
CA VAL A 47 10.97 5.56 -2.38
C VAL A 47 10.76 5.89 -0.92
N THR A 48 10.60 7.19 -0.62
CA THR A 48 10.20 7.67 0.71
C THR A 48 8.99 8.59 0.64
N SER A 49 8.06 8.43 1.58
CA SER A 49 6.92 9.32 1.81
C SER A 49 6.67 9.56 3.30
N SER A 50 6.42 10.81 3.70
CA SER A 50 6.52 11.23 5.11
C SER A 50 5.31 11.97 5.70
N ILE A 51 4.20 12.17 4.97
CA ILE A 51 2.95 12.70 5.54
C ILE A 51 1.82 11.69 5.40
N VAL A 52 1.59 11.22 4.17
CA VAL A 52 0.56 10.22 3.85
C VAL A 52 0.87 9.62 2.49
N ALA A 53 0.55 8.33 2.32
CA ALA A 53 0.55 7.67 1.02
C ALA A 53 -0.84 7.09 0.75
N ILE A 54 -1.44 7.42 -0.40
CA ILE A 54 -2.81 7.03 -0.73
C ILE A 54 -2.87 6.45 -2.14
N LEU A 55 -3.46 5.27 -2.28
CA LEU A 55 -3.80 4.64 -3.56
C LEU A 55 -5.31 4.70 -3.74
N GLY A 56 -5.78 5.29 -4.85
CA GLY A 56 -7.21 5.43 -5.10
C GLY A 56 -7.86 6.44 -4.15
N TYR A 57 -7.44 7.70 -4.23
CA TYR A 57 -7.88 8.75 -3.30
C TYR A 57 -9.38 9.07 -3.43
N GLN A 58 -9.87 9.35 -4.63
CA GLN A 58 -11.26 9.77 -4.88
C GLN A 58 -12.12 8.64 -5.46
N ALA A 59 -13.43 8.74 -5.30
CA ALA A 59 -14.36 7.80 -5.91
C ALA A 59 -14.16 7.73 -7.44
N GLY A 60 -14.07 6.52 -7.98
CA GLY A 60 -13.80 6.28 -9.39
C GLY A 60 -12.34 6.41 -9.82
N SER A 61 -11.42 6.78 -8.91
CA SER A 61 -9.98 6.79 -9.20
C SER A 61 -9.37 5.39 -9.01
N ASN A 62 -8.20 5.16 -9.62
CA ASN A 62 -7.49 3.87 -9.57
C ASN A 62 -6.00 4.08 -9.31
N GLY A 63 -5.51 3.63 -8.15
CA GLY A 63 -4.10 3.67 -7.79
C GLY A 63 -3.47 2.29 -7.77
N GLN A 64 -2.35 2.12 -8.46
CA GLN A 64 -1.61 0.85 -8.49
C GLN A 64 -0.15 1.06 -8.09
N VAL A 65 0.35 0.16 -7.25
CA VAL A 65 1.75 0.11 -6.83
C VAL A 65 2.28 -1.30 -7.01
N VAL A 66 3.47 -1.41 -7.60
CA VAL A 66 4.26 -2.64 -7.62
C VAL A 66 5.62 -2.35 -7.00
N VAL A 67 6.00 -3.16 -6.02
CA VAL A 67 7.33 -3.17 -5.41
C VAL A 67 7.93 -4.56 -5.61
N GLU A 68 8.98 -4.64 -6.41
CA GLU A 68 9.57 -5.93 -6.81
C GLU A 68 11.08 -5.85 -6.99
N LYS A 69 11.74 -7.01 -7.12
CA LYS A 69 13.18 -7.14 -7.44
C LYS A 69 14.06 -6.33 -6.49
N GLY A 70 13.78 -6.44 -5.19
CA GLY A 70 14.49 -5.70 -4.14
C GLY A 70 14.19 -4.20 -4.07
N GLY A 71 13.21 -3.69 -4.82
CA GLY A 71 12.73 -2.32 -4.66
C GLY A 71 12.15 -2.10 -3.26
N GLU A 72 12.25 -0.86 -2.77
CA GLU A 72 11.81 -0.53 -1.41
C GLU A 72 10.97 0.75 -1.33
N TRP A 73 9.96 0.74 -0.46
CA TRP A 73 9.19 1.92 -0.10
C TRP A 73 9.10 2.10 1.41
N LEU A 74 9.63 3.21 1.90
CA LEU A 74 9.49 3.66 3.29
C LEU A 74 8.40 4.73 3.42
N ILE A 75 7.32 4.37 4.11
CA ILE A 75 6.18 5.22 4.43
C ILE A 75 6.23 5.49 5.93
N LYS A 76 7.01 6.50 6.32
CA LYS A 76 7.20 6.84 7.74
C LYS A 76 7.47 8.33 7.98
N ASN A 77 7.01 8.82 9.12
CA ASN A 77 7.44 10.09 9.73
C ASN A 77 7.96 9.84 11.15
N ASN A 78 8.93 10.62 11.61
CA ASN A 78 9.46 10.54 12.97
C ASN A 78 8.60 11.31 13.99
N ASP A 79 7.82 12.30 13.54
CA ASP A 79 7.09 13.22 14.41
C ASP A 79 5.65 12.77 14.69
N SER A 80 5.08 11.93 13.83
CA SER A 80 3.70 11.46 13.96
C SER A 80 3.48 10.13 13.23
N SER A 81 2.45 9.39 13.64
CA SER A 81 1.99 8.24 12.87
C SER A 81 1.41 8.70 11.54
N ILE A 82 1.90 8.13 10.45
CA ILE A 82 1.32 8.37 9.13
C ILE A 82 0.46 7.20 8.66
N GLU A 83 -0.42 7.49 7.72
CA GLU A 83 -1.31 6.50 7.14
C GLU A 83 -0.84 6.11 5.74
N PHE A 84 -0.74 4.81 5.52
CA PHE A 84 -0.72 4.22 4.21
C PHE A 84 -2.13 3.71 3.89
N GLN A 85 -2.78 4.31 2.91
CA GLN A 85 -4.17 3.99 2.57
C GLN A 85 -4.26 3.34 1.20
N ILE A 86 -4.85 2.15 1.15
CA ILE A 86 -5.07 1.38 -0.07
C ILE A 86 -6.58 1.33 -0.33
N GLY A 87 -7.03 2.03 -1.37
CA GLY A 87 -8.44 2.20 -1.68
C GLY A 87 -9.12 3.12 -0.67
N ASN A 88 -8.83 4.43 -0.74
CA ASN A 88 -9.45 5.40 0.17
C ASN A 88 -10.94 5.59 -0.14
N GLN A 89 -11.29 6.21 -1.27
CA GLN A 89 -12.66 6.25 -1.80
C GLN A 89 -12.78 5.56 -3.16
N GLY A 90 -11.66 5.40 -3.87
CA GLY A 90 -11.56 4.68 -5.14
C GLY A 90 -10.98 3.28 -4.97
N ALA A 91 -10.46 2.74 -6.07
CA ALA A 91 -9.75 1.48 -6.10
C ALA A 91 -8.25 1.71 -5.85
N GLY A 92 -7.69 0.96 -4.91
CA GLY A 92 -6.25 0.95 -4.65
C GLY A 92 -5.72 -0.47 -4.60
N GLU A 93 -4.56 -0.70 -5.21
CA GLU A 93 -3.89 -1.99 -5.19
C GLU A 93 -2.38 -1.83 -4.98
N ALA A 94 -1.85 -2.49 -3.96
CA ALA A 94 -0.41 -2.60 -3.74
C ALA A 94 0.01 -4.07 -3.87
N THR A 95 0.99 -4.34 -4.72
CA THR A 95 1.59 -5.66 -4.90
C THR A 95 3.06 -5.63 -4.52
N ILE A 96 3.46 -6.54 -3.64
CA ILE A 96 4.83 -6.74 -3.18
C ILE A 96 5.23 -8.15 -3.55
N ARG A 97 6.24 -8.28 -4.41
CA ARG A 97 6.65 -9.57 -4.96
C ARG A 97 8.14 -9.63 -5.26
N GLU A 98 8.67 -10.80 -5.59
CA GLU A 98 10.06 -10.98 -6.02
C GLU A 98 11.10 -10.26 -5.11
N GLY A 99 10.91 -10.33 -3.79
CA GLY A 99 11.82 -9.71 -2.82
C GLY A 99 11.63 -8.20 -2.60
N GLY A 100 10.50 -7.62 -3.04
CA GLY A 100 10.16 -6.22 -2.77
C GLY A 100 9.85 -5.96 -1.29
N LEU A 101 10.09 -4.73 -0.83
CA LEU A 101 9.95 -4.37 0.57
C LEU A 101 9.11 -3.09 0.76
N ILE A 102 8.13 -3.15 1.68
CA ILE A 102 7.44 -1.95 2.17
C ILE A 102 7.56 -1.87 3.69
N THR A 103 7.89 -0.69 4.20
CA THR A 103 7.73 -0.38 5.63
C THR A 103 6.75 0.77 5.76
N ALA A 104 5.68 0.56 6.52
CA ALA A 104 4.64 1.55 6.75
C ALA A 104 4.29 1.68 8.24
N GLU A 105 3.68 2.80 8.60
CA GLU A 105 3.11 3.03 9.92
C GLU A 105 1.69 2.42 10.02
N ASN A 106 0.64 3.21 10.23
CA ASN A 106 -0.73 2.68 10.20
C ASN A 106 -1.10 2.37 8.74
N THR A 107 -1.58 1.17 8.46
CA THR A 107 -2.04 0.80 7.12
C THR A 107 -3.54 0.55 7.12
N ILE A 108 -4.27 1.21 6.23
CA ILE A 108 -5.73 1.15 6.10
C ILE A 108 -6.07 0.63 4.69
N ILE A 109 -6.89 -0.41 4.61
CA ILE A 109 -7.34 -1.02 3.36
C ILE A 109 -8.86 -0.92 3.30
N GLY A 110 -9.41 -0.32 2.23
CA GLY A 110 -10.83 0.02 2.17
C GLY A 110 -11.19 1.15 3.14
N GLY A 111 -10.63 2.33 2.89
CA GLY A 111 -10.57 3.45 3.84
C GLY A 111 -11.92 4.13 4.12
N ASN A 112 -12.78 4.31 3.11
CA ASN A 112 -14.13 4.88 3.22
C ASN A 112 -15.17 3.91 2.66
N ALA A 113 -16.47 4.22 2.85
CA ALA A 113 -17.59 3.36 2.45
C ALA A 113 -17.56 2.88 0.98
N THR A 114 -17.06 3.69 0.05
CA THR A 114 -16.92 3.32 -1.37
C THR A 114 -15.54 2.76 -1.73
N GLY A 115 -14.60 2.76 -0.79
CA GLY A 115 -13.21 2.37 -1.02
C GLY A 115 -13.06 0.86 -1.20
N PHE A 116 -12.26 0.48 -2.21
CA PHE A 116 -11.88 -0.89 -2.49
C PHE A 116 -10.36 -1.01 -2.45
N GLY A 117 -9.83 -1.66 -1.42
CA GLY A 117 -8.40 -1.84 -1.24
C GLY A 117 -7.97 -3.29 -1.41
N THR A 118 -6.86 -3.51 -2.12
CA THR A 118 -6.22 -4.82 -2.23
C THR A 118 -4.73 -4.72 -1.91
N LEU A 119 -4.26 -5.56 -0.99
CA LEU A 119 -2.84 -5.74 -0.70
C LEU A 119 -2.43 -7.17 -1.03
N ASN A 120 -1.50 -7.33 -1.97
CA ASN A 120 -0.93 -8.61 -2.34
C ASN A 120 0.53 -8.67 -1.87
N VAL A 121 0.87 -9.68 -1.09
CA VAL A 121 2.24 -9.96 -0.65
C VAL A 121 2.57 -11.39 -1.01
N GLN A 122 3.48 -11.57 -1.95
CA GLN A 122 3.75 -12.87 -2.55
C GLN A 122 5.23 -13.10 -2.77
N ASP A 123 5.63 -14.36 -2.86
CA ASP A 123 6.99 -14.80 -3.14
C ASP A 123 7.94 -14.61 -1.95
N GLN A 124 9.01 -15.42 -1.95
CA GLN A 124 10.02 -15.42 -0.92
C GLN A 124 10.67 -14.03 -0.79
N ASP A 125 10.96 -13.64 0.45
CA ASP A 125 11.62 -12.37 0.82
C ASP A 125 10.81 -11.10 0.50
N SER A 126 9.60 -11.22 -0.03
CA SER A 126 8.67 -10.10 -0.17
C SER A 126 8.01 -9.79 1.17
N VAL A 127 8.24 -8.58 1.67
CA VAL A 127 7.84 -8.21 3.03
C VAL A 127 7.11 -6.87 3.05
N ILE A 128 6.02 -6.81 3.80
CA ILE A 128 5.54 -5.54 4.37
C ILE A 128 5.62 -5.57 5.89
N THR A 129 6.24 -4.55 6.46
CA THR A 129 6.21 -4.31 7.90
C THR A 129 5.33 -3.10 8.20
N VAL A 130 4.29 -3.29 8.99
CA VAL A 130 3.34 -2.24 9.38
C VAL A 130 3.29 -2.08 10.90
N ARG A 131 2.93 -0.89 11.39
CA ARG A 131 2.70 -0.72 12.83
C ARG A 131 1.35 -1.31 13.25
N ARG A 132 0.28 -0.94 12.55
CA ARG A 132 -1.08 -1.47 12.71
C ARG A 132 -1.69 -1.71 11.34
N LEU A 133 -2.57 -2.69 11.23
CA LEU A 133 -3.31 -2.97 9.99
C LEU A 133 -4.82 -2.92 10.23
N TYR A 134 -5.52 -2.15 9.42
CA TYR A 134 -6.97 -2.08 9.40
C TYR A 134 -7.46 -2.52 8.02
N ASN A 135 -8.10 -3.68 7.94
CA ASN A 135 -8.57 -4.25 6.68
C ASN A 135 -10.09 -4.23 6.60
N GLY A 136 -10.63 -3.54 5.59
CA GLY A 136 -12.05 -3.19 5.54
C GLY A 136 -12.38 -2.23 6.67
N TYR A 137 -11.86 -1.00 6.61
CA TYR A 137 -12.05 -0.03 7.70
C TYR A 137 -13.48 0.52 7.69
N PHE A 138 -13.85 1.29 6.66
CA PHE A 138 -15.25 1.64 6.37
C PHE A 138 -15.74 0.98 5.08
N GLY A 139 -14.83 0.56 4.19
CA GLY A 139 -15.13 -0.02 2.89
C GLY A 139 -14.79 -1.51 2.82
N ASN A 140 -14.35 -1.93 1.63
CA ASN A 140 -13.99 -3.31 1.33
C ASN A 140 -12.48 -3.44 1.22
N GLY A 141 -11.90 -4.34 2.01
CA GLY A 141 -10.48 -4.62 2.00
C GLY A 141 -10.18 -6.10 1.79
N THR A 142 -9.22 -6.38 0.92
CA THR A 142 -8.69 -7.73 0.69
C THR A 142 -7.19 -7.73 0.90
N VAL A 143 -6.69 -8.67 1.69
CA VAL A 143 -5.26 -8.95 1.85
C VAL A 143 -4.98 -10.37 1.40
N ASN A 144 -4.03 -10.53 0.50
CA ASN A 144 -3.57 -11.84 0.03
C ASN A 144 -2.11 -12.02 0.40
N ILE A 145 -1.81 -13.11 1.11
CA ILE A 145 -0.46 -13.50 1.50
C ILE A 145 -0.22 -14.90 0.93
N SER A 146 0.72 -15.03 0.02
CA SER A 146 0.95 -16.28 -0.74
C SER A 146 2.43 -16.54 -1.00
N ASN A 147 2.78 -17.74 -1.44
CA ASN A 147 4.12 -18.10 -1.93
C ASN A 147 5.29 -17.71 -1.02
N ASN A 148 5.17 -17.87 0.31
CA ASN A 148 6.16 -17.43 1.31
C ASN A 148 6.28 -15.91 1.53
N GLY A 149 5.36 -15.10 0.97
CA GLY A 149 5.27 -13.68 1.28
C GLY A 149 4.96 -13.43 2.76
N LEU A 150 5.40 -12.29 3.28
CA LEU A 150 5.38 -12.01 4.72
C LEU A 150 4.78 -10.63 5.06
N ILE A 151 3.79 -10.62 5.95
CA ILE A 151 3.34 -9.42 6.64
C ILE A 151 3.82 -9.47 8.09
N ASN A 152 4.58 -8.47 8.50
CA ASN A 152 4.96 -8.23 9.89
C ASN A 152 4.12 -7.09 10.46
N ASN A 153 3.31 -7.39 11.47
CA ASN A 153 2.51 -6.41 12.20
C ASN A 153 3.15 -6.15 13.56
N LYS A 154 3.53 -4.91 13.86
CA LYS A 154 4.20 -4.60 15.13
C LYS A 154 3.24 -4.67 16.31
N GLU A 155 2.07 -4.06 16.15
CA GLU A 155 1.06 -4.01 17.20
C GLU A 155 -0.10 -4.95 16.85
N TYR A 156 -1.31 -4.39 16.63
CA TYR A 156 -2.53 -5.14 16.39
C TYR A 156 -3.09 -4.91 14.99
N SER A 157 -4.03 -5.78 14.63
CA SER A 157 -4.80 -5.66 13.40
C SER A 157 -6.29 -5.80 13.65
N LEU A 158 -7.10 -5.10 12.87
CA LEU A 158 -8.57 -5.20 12.88
C LEU A 158 -9.06 -5.50 11.46
N VAL A 159 -10.08 -6.36 11.34
CA VAL A 159 -10.63 -6.82 10.06
C VAL A 159 -12.16 -6.69 10.11
N GLY A 160 -12.76 -5.96 9.16
CA GLY A 160 -14.17 -5.58 9.20
C GLY A 160 -14.45 -4.63 10.37
N VAL A 161 -13.91 -3.42 10.30
CA VAL A 161 -13.72 -2.55 11.47
C VAL A 161 -14.98 -1.77 11.85
N GLN A 162 -15.71 -1.25 10.87
CA GLN A 162 -16.88 -0.40 11.07
C GLN A 162 -18.16 -1.07 10.55
N ASP A 163 -19.31 -0.52 10.91
CA ASP A 163 -20.60 -1.03 10.42
C ASP A 163 -20.67 -1.00 8.88
N GLY A 164 -21.16 -2.10 8.30
CA GLY A 164 -21.21 -2.29 6.84
C GLY A 164 -19.87 -2.53 6.13
N SER A 165 -18.73 -2.49 6.83
CA SER A 165 -17.41 -2.76 6.24
C SER A 165 -17.14 -4.26 6.08
N HIS A 166 -16.29 -4.62 5.13
CA HIS A 166 -15.92 -6.02 4.87
C HIS A 166 -14.41 -6.14 4.70
N GLY A 167 -13.77 -6.93 5.56
CA GLY A 167 -12.35 -7.27 5.46
C GLY A 167 -12.17 -8.76 5.21
N VAL A 168 -11.36 -9.11 4.22
CA VAL A 168 -10.96 -10.50 3.93
C VAL A 168 -9.44 -10.60 3.97
N ILE A 169 -8.92 -11.63 4.64
CA ILE A 169 -7.49 -11.94 4.64
C ILE A 169 -7.33 -13.40 4.22
N ASN A 170 -6.58 -13.62 3.15
CA ASN A 170 -6.26 -14.94 2.62
C ASN A 170 -4.77 -15.22 2.88
N VAL A 171 -4.49 -16.31 3.60
CA VAL A 171 -3.12 -16.79 3.83
C VAL A 171 -3.02 -18.18 3.21
N THR A 172 -2.22 -18.27 2.15
CA THR A 172 -2.17 -19.44 1.25
C THR A 172 -0.71 -19.75 0.91
N ASP A 173 -0.41 -20.93 0.38
CA ASP A 173 0.90 -21.25 -0.21
C ASP A 173 2.12 -20.84 0.64
N LYS A 174 2.05 -21.12 1.95
CA LYS A 174 3.06 -20.76 2.96
C LYS A 174 3.24 -19.26 3.20
N GLY A 175 2.25 -18.42 2.88
CA GLY A 175 2.22 -17.03 3.31
C GLY A 175 2.26 -16.92 4.84
N HIS A 176 2.89 -15.85 5.33
CA HIS A 176 3.08 -15.61 6.76
C HIS A 176 2.49 -14.27 7.19
N TRP A 177 1.75 -14.27 8.30
CA TRP A 177 1.27 -13.06 8.96
C TRP A 177 1.67 -13.10 10.43
N ASN A 178 2.66 -12.27 10.79
CA ASN A 178 3.26 -12.24 12.10
C ASN A 178 2.79 -11.03 12.90
N PHE A 179 2.59 -11.23 14.21
CA PHE A 179 2.37 -10.17 15.19
C PHE A 179 3.59 -10.13 16.12
N LEU A 180 4.31 -9.01 16.14
CA LEU A 180 5.64 -8.93 16.75
C LEU A 180 5.61 -8.56 18.25
N GLY A 181 4.52 -7.98 18.75
CA GLY A 181 4.33 -7.65 20.16
C GLY A 181 4.86 -6.27 20.55
#